data_AF-N1MJ71-F1
#
_entry.id   AF-N1MJ71-F1
#
_cell.length_a   1.000
_cell.length_b   1.000
_cell.length_c   1.000
_cell.angle_alpha   90.00
_cell.angle_beta   90.00
_cell.angle_gamma   90.00
#
_symmetry.space_group_name_H-M   'P 1'
#
loop_
_entity.id
_entity.type
_entity.pdbx_description
1 polymer ?
#
loop_
_entity_poly.entity_id
_entity_poly.type
_entity_poly.pdbx_seq_one_letter_code
_entity_poly.pdbx_strand_id
1 'polypeptide(L)' 'MSMETDVNYLLHRQQMSLIRAQASPSQEGRSAYEHMAQRYIEQIDAYRQANVKLIVRAH' A
#
# COMPACT_ATOMS: atom_id res chain seq x y z
N MET A 1 -10.70 14.78 11.22
CA MET A 1 -10.98 14.61 9.78
C MET A 1 -10.50 13.23 9.40
N SER A 2 -11.41 12.29 9.15
CA SER A 2 -11.02 11.02 8.53
C SER A 2 -10.53 11.39 7.13
N MET A 3 -9.21 11.47 6.92
CA MET A 3 -8.69 11.37 5.56
C MET A 3 -9.12 9.98 5.10
N GLU A 4 -10.20 9.93 4.34
CA GLU A 4 -10.66 8.72 3.69
C GLU A 4 -9.43 8.16 2.96
N THR A 5 -8.95 7.01 3.42
CA THR A 5 -7.73 6.43 2.87
C THR A 5 -8.07 5.97 1.47
N ASP A 6 -7.60 6.71 0.47
CA ASP A 6 -7.85 6.37 -0.92
C ASP A 6 -7.04 5.11 -1.28
N VAL A 7 -7.73 3.98 -1.31
CA VAL A 7 -7.15 2.67 -1.67
C VAL A 7 -6.58 2.70 -3.09
N ASN A 8 -7.18 3.45 -4.01
CA ASN A 8 -6.66 3.56 -5.38
C ASN A 8 -5.35 4.32 -5.41
N TYR A 9 -5.22 5.37 -4.60
CA TYR A 9 -3.94 6.07 -4.42
C TYR A 9 -2.86 5.12 -3.88
N LEU A 10 -3.18 4.32 -2.85
CA LEU A 10 -2.22 3.35 -2.28
C LEU A 10 -1.81 2.27 -3.29
N LEU A 11 -2.77 1.73 -4.05
CA LEU A 11 -2.52 0.75 -5.11
C LEU A 11 -1.65 1.33 -6.23
N HIS A 12 -1.93 2.57 -6.65
CA HIS A 12 -1.13 3.23 -7.67
C HIS A 12 0.32 3.43 -7.19
N ARG A 13 0.51 3.84 -5.93
CA ARG A 13 1.85 4.01 -5.35
C ARG A 13 2.59 2.68 -5.21
N GLN A 14 1.90 1.61 -4.84
CA GLN A 14 2.46 0.26 -4.82
C GLN A 14 2.97 -0.14 -6.22
N GLN A 15 2.14 0.01 -7.26
CA GLN A 15 2.52 -0.31 -8.64
C GLN A 15 3.74 0.49 -9.09
N MET A 16 3.75 1.80 -8.82
CA MET A 16 4.89 2.66 -9.17
C MET A 16 6.17 2.26 -8.44
N SER A 17 6.09 1.87 -7.16
CA SER A 17 7.24 1.34 -6.43
C SER A 17 7.77 0.06 -7.06
N LEU A 18 6.91 -0.88 -7.45
CA LEU A 18 7.35 -2.12 -8.13
C LEU A 18 8.00 -1.85 -9.49
N ILE A 19 7.44 -0.94 -10.29
CA ILE A 19 8.04 -0.53 -11.57
C ILE A 19 9.45 0.04 -11.34
N ARG A 20 9.62 0.88 -10.31
CA ARG A 20 10.93 1.46 -9.96
C ARG A 20 11.90 0.43 -9.41
N ALA A 21 11.43 -0.58 -8.67
CA ALA A 21 12.25 -1.69 -8.22
C ALA A 21 12.82 -2.48 -9.41
N GLN A 22 11.97 -2.79 -10.39
CA GLN A 22 12.38 -3.49 -11.62
C GLN A 22 13.35 -2.68 -12.47
N ALA A 23 13.17 -1.36 -12.52
CA ALA A 23 14.05 -0.46 -13.26
C ALA A 23 15.35 -0.09 -12.51
N SER A 24 15.51 -0.49 -11.24
CA SER A 24 16.66 -0.08 -10.43
C SER A 24 17.92 -0.85 -10.82
N PRO A 25 19.05 -0.16 -11.09
CA PRO A 25 20.30 -0.82 -11.45
C PRO A 25 21.09 -1.35 -10.24
N SER A 26 20.74 -0.95 -9.01
CA SER A 26 21.41 -1.39 -7.78
C SER A 26 20.51 -2.27 -6.93
N GLN A 27 21.12 -3.23 -6.23
CA GLN A 27 20.40 -4.14 -5.34
C GLN A 27 19.76 -3.36 -4.18
N GLU A 28 20.44 -2.35 -3.65
CA GLU A 28 19.94 -1.49 -2.58
C GLU A 28 18.73 -0.67 -3.04
N GLY A 29 18.79 -0.10 -4.24
CA GLY A 29 17.69 0.67 -4.82
C GLY A 29 16.47 -0.20 -5.10
N ARG A 30 16.68 -1.41 -5.64
CA ARG A 30 15.63 -2.40 -5.81
C ARG A 30 14.97 -2.76 -4.49
N SER A 31 15.76 -3.11 -3.48
CA SER A 31 15.28 -3.50 -2.15
C SER A 31 14.50 -2.36 -1.47
N ALA A 32 14.95 -1.11 -1.62
CA ALA A 32 14.26 0.06 -1.08
C ALA A 32 12.86 0.22 -1.70
N TYR A 33 12.73 0.08 -3.02
CA TYR A 33 11.45 0.18 -3.69
C TYR A 33 10.52 -1.02 -3.40
N GLU A 34 11.07 -2.23 -3.28
CA GLU A 34 10.31 -3.41 -2.85
C GLU A 34 9.76 -3.22 -1.43
N HIS A 35 10.57 -2.71 -0.49
CA HIS A 35 10.10 -2.35 0.85
C HIS A 35 8.99 -1.28 0.82
N MET A 36 9.10 -0.28 -0.06
CA MET A 36 8.02 0.71 -0.22
C MET A 36 6.72 0.06 -0.70
N ALA A 37 6.80 -0.82 -1.70
CA ALA A 37 5.63 -1.54 -2.20
C ALA A 37 4.98 -2.39 -1.11
N GLN A 38 5.78 -3.09 -0.30
CA GLN A 38 5.30 -3.88 0.82
C GLN A 38 4.53 -3.03 1.85
N ARG A 39 5.06 -1.85 2.21
CA ARG A 39 4.38 -0.93 3.15
C ARG A 39 3.04 -0.42 2.64
N TYR A 40 2.85 -0.30 1.32
CA TYR A 40 1.54 0.07 0.76
C TYR A 40 0.54 -1.08 0.86
N ILE A 41 0.97 -2.34 0.69
CA ILE A 41 0.12 -3.52 0.91
C ILE A 41 -0.38 -3.55 2.37
N GLU A 42 0.54 -3.37 3.32
CA GLU A 42 0.21 -3.36 4.75
C GLU A 42 -0.84 -2.29 5.10
N GLN A 43 -0.75 -1.11 4.50
CA GLN A 43 -1.73 -0.03 4.68
C GLN A 43 -3.09 -0.39 4.09
N ILE A 44 -3.12 -1.01 2.90
CA ILE A 44 -4.36 -1.46 2.27
C ILE A 44 -5.04 -2.53 3.12
N ASP A 45 -4.28 -3.49 3.64
CA ASP A 45 -4.83 -4.56 4.47
C ASP A 45 -5.33 -4.04 5.82
N ALA A 46 -4.60 -3.11 6.45
CA ALA A 46 -5.06 -2.42 7.66
C ALA A 46 -6.37 -1.67 7.42
N TYR A 47 -6.50 -0.98 6.29
CA TYR A 47 -7.73 -0.28 5.90
C TYR A 47 -8.89 -1.26 5.67
N ARG A 48 -8.66 -2.35 4.94
CA ARG A 48 -9.66 -3.41 4.72
C ARG A 48 -10.16 -4.01 6.04
N GLN A 49 -9.25 -4.31 6.96
CA GLN A 49 -9.61 -4.84 8.28
C GLN A 49 -10.41 -3.83 9.12
N ALA A 50 -10.05 -2.55 9.06
CA ALA A 50 -10.81 -1.49 9.71
C ALA A 50 -12.24 -1.39 9.15
N ASN A 51 -12.38 -1.44 7.82
CA ASN A 51 -13.69 -1.43 7.17
C ASN A 51 -14.55 -2.64 7.53
N VAL A 52 -13.97 -3.85 7.58
CA VAL A 52 -14.70 -5.05 8.04
C VAL A 52 -15.23 -4.85 9.45
N LYS A 53 -14.42 -4.34 10.38
CA LYS A 53 -14.85 -4.05 11.76
C LYS A 53 -15.98 -3.03 11.82
N LEU A 54 -15.96 -2.00 10.97
CA LEU A 54 -17.02 -1.00 10.89
C LEU A 54 -18.32 -1.60 10.36
N ILE A 55 -18.26 -2.40 9.29
CA ILE A 55 -19.42 -3.08 8.71
C ILE A 55 -20.05 -4.02 9.74
N VAL A 56 -19.24 -4.82 10.43
CA VAL A 56 -19.71 -5.76 11.46
C VAL A 56 -20.37 -5.03 12.64
N ARG A 57 -19.89 -3.84 13.03
CA ARG A 57 -20.50 -3.03 14.10
C ARG A 57 -21.79 -2.32 13.69
N ALA A 58 -22.01 -2.14 12.39
CA ALA A 58 -23.19 -1.47 11.84
C ALA A 58 -24.39 -2.42 11.64
N HIS A 59 -24.16 -3.73 11.73
CA HIS A 59 -25.17 -4.78 11.68
C HIS A 59 -25.45 -5.32 13.09
#